data_AF-A0A1H2W1S4-F1
#
_entry.id   AF-A0A1H2W1S4-F1
#
_cell.length_a   1.000
_cell.length_b   1.000
_cell.length_c   1.000
_cell.angle_alpha   90.00
_cell.angle_beta   90.00
_cell.angle_gamma   90.00
#
_symmetry.space_group_name_H-M   'P 1'
#
loop_
_entity.id
_entity.type
_entity.pdbx_description
1 polymer ?
#
loop_
_entity_poly.entity_id
_entity_poly.type
_entity_poly.pdbx_seq_one_letter_code
_entity_poly.pdbx_strand_id
1 'polypeptide(L)'
;MDDQRRIEPPRAGDERATLTGVLQFQRETLAVKCAGLTAEQLKERAVAPSGLSLLGLVRHMAEVERSWFRNAFRGENSNSPWTPPGADEFADFDVDAADPDEAFAIWHRECARSREIVSAAESLDATGEYRARSSRSATSWRT
;
A
#
# COMPACT_ATOMS: atom_id res chain seq x y z
N MET A 1 19.82 -13.49 15.22
CA MET A 1 18.72 -13.63 14.26
C MET A 1 17.47 -13.35 15.02
N ASP A 2 16.92 -12.14 14.86
CA ASP A 2 15.63 -11.82 15.47
C ASP A 2 14.58 -12.63 14.74
N ASP A 3 13.91 -13.50 15.48
CA ASP A 3 12.85 -14.37 14.99
C ASP A 3 11.63 -13.47 14.78
N GLN A 4 11.59 -12.78 13.64
CA GLN A 4 10.51 -11.90 13.23
C GLN A 4 9.27 -12.76 12.89
N ARG A 5 8.72 -13.38 13.93
CA ARG A 5 7.48 -14.15 13.89
C ARG A 5 6.36 -13.19 13.56
N ARG A 6 5.77 -13.40 12.39
CA ARG A 6 4.50 -12.79 12.02
C ARG A 6 3.45 -13.18 13.05
N ILE A 7 2.71 -12.22 13.55
CA ILE A 7 1.64 -12.44 14.50
C ILE A 7 0.44 -13.00 13.73
N GLU A 8 0.08 -14.24 14.02
CA GLU A 8 -1.11 -14.85 13.44
C GLU A 8 -2.37 -14.05 13.86
N PRO A 9 -3.29 -13.75 12.92
CA PRO A 9 -4.55 -13.10 13.26
C PRO A 9 -5.32 -13.92 14.30
N PRO A 10 -6.09 -13.26 15.19
CA PRO A 10 -6.85 -13.99 16.20
C PRO A 10 -7.84 -14.95 15.53
N ARG A 11 -7.83 -16.22 15.94
CA ARG A 11 -8.78 -17.24 15.45
C ARG A 11 -10.21 -17.02 15.95
N ALA A 12 -10.35 -16.31 17.07
CA ALA A 12 -11.59 -15.86 17.65
C ALA A 12 -11.36 -14.47 18.24
N GLY A 13 -11.99 -13.46 17.66
CA GLY A 13 -11.96 -12.08 18.09
C GLY A 13 -13.18 -11.36 17.55
N ASP A 14 -13.44 -10.14 18.01
CA ASP A 14 -14.43 -9.31 17.33
C ASP A 14 -13.98 -9.01 15.89
N GLU A 15 -14.91 -8.52 15.07
CA GLU A 15 -14.67 -8.29 13.64
C GLU A 15 -13.50 -7.31 13.42
N ARG A 16 -13.41 -6.25 14.22
CA ARG A 16 -12.34 -5.25 14.12
C ARG A 16 -10.97 -5.86 14.44
N ALA A 17 -10.88 -6.63 15.52
CA ALA A 17 -9.66 -7.33 15.91
C ALA A 17 -9.23 -8.33 14.84
N THR A 18 -10.18 -9.02 14.21
CA THR A 18 -9.92 -9.96 13.13
C THR A 18 -9.37 -9.25 11.90
N LEU A 19 -10.05 -8.22 11.40
CA LEU A 19 -9.64 -7.49 10.19
C LEU A 19 -8.29 -6.79 10.37
N THR A 20 -8.09 -6.12 11.50
CA THR A 20 -6.82 -5.44 11.79
C THR A 20 -5.67 -6.43 12.01
N GLY A 21 -5.94 -7.60 12.61
CA GLY A 21 -4.99 -8.70 12.72
C GLY A 21 -4.57 -9.24 11.36
N VAL A 22 -5.52 -9.44 10.44
CA VAL A 22 -5.21 -9.86 9.06
C VAL A 22 -4.35 -8.82 8.34
N LEU A 23 -4.68 -7.53 8.43
CA LEU A 23 -3.87 -6.48 7.82
C LEU A 23 -2.45 -6.44 8.39
N GLN A 24 -2.31 -6.57 9.72
CA GLN A 24 -1.00 -6.62 10.36
C GLN A 24 -0.18 -7.82 9.89
N PHE A 25 -0.79 -9.01 9.83
CA PHE A 25 -0.13 -10.21 9.32
C PHE A 25 0.35 -10.05 7.87
N GLN A 26 -0.44 -9.42 6.99
CA GLN A 26 -0.03 -9.19 5.60
C GLN A 26 1.15 -8.19 5.51
N ARG A 27 1.12 -7.13 6.31
CA ARG A 27 2.24 -6.16 6.40
C ARG A 27 3.53 -6.84 6.86
N GLU A 28 3.45 -7.65 7.91
CA GLU A 28 4.60 -8.40 8.42
C GLU A 28 5.06 -9.46 7.41
N THR A 29 4.14 -10.06 6.66
CA THR A 29 4.49 -10.98 5.57
C THR A 29 5.33 -10.30 4.50
N LEU A 30 4.94 -9.12 4.04
CA LEU A 30 5.73 -8.37 3.07
C LEU A 30 7.11 -8.02 3.64
N ALA A 31 7.17 -7.53 4.89
CA ALA A 31 8.44 -7.22 5.53
C ALA A 31 9.36 -8.44 5.63
N VAL A 32 8.83 -9.62 5.99
CA VAL A 32 9.58 -10.88 6.04
C VAL A 32 10.07 -11.30 4.64
N LYS A 33 9.29 -11.07 3.58
CA LYS A 33 9.70 -11.38 2.20
C LYS A 33 10.85 -10.48 1.71
N CYS A 34 10.98 -9.28 2.27
CA CYS A 34 12.05 -8.35 1.94
C CYS A 34 13.29 -8.47 2.85
N ALA A 35 13.16 -9.15 4.00
CA ALA A 35 14.20 -9.18 5.02
C ALA A 35 15.49 -9.86 4.50
N GLY A 36 16.62 -9.20 4.72
CA GLY A 36 17.95 -9.72 4.37
C GLY A 36 18.32 -9.62 2.88
N LEU A 37 17.47 -9.01 2.04
CA LEU A 37 17.76 -8.77 0.63
C LEU A 37 18.58 -7.49 0.43
N THR A 38 19.43 -7.46 -0.59
CA THR A 38 20.12 -6.23 -1.01
C THR A 38 19.19 -5.30 -1.79
N ALA A 39 19.62 -4.05 -1.98
CA ALA A 39 18.89 -3.07 -2.80
C ALA A 39 18.64 -3.58 -4.23
N GLU A 40 19.62 -4.24 -4.83
CA GLU A 40 19.53 -4.81 -6.17
C GLU A 40 18.53 -5.96 -6.23
N GLN A 41 18.55 -6.87 -5.24
CA GLN A 41 17.62 -8.00 -5.15
C GLN A 41 16.17 -7.52 -4.94
N LEU A 42 15.97 -6.44 -4.18
CA LEU A 42 14.64 -5.85 -4.00
C LEU A 42 14.09 -5.25 -5.31
N LYS A 43 14.97 -4.77 -6.19
CA LYS A 43 14.60 -4.19 -7.50
C LYS A 43 14.43 -5.23 -8.60
N GLU A 44 14.95 -6.44 -8.40
CA GLU A 44 14.88 -7.52 -9.38
C GLU A 44 13.42 -7.85 -9.74
N ARG A 45 13.15 -7.94 -11.05
CA ARG A 45 11.82 -8.29 -11.56
C ARG A 45 11.64 -9.80 -11.45
N ALA A 46 10.53 -10.23 -10.83
CA ALA A 46 10.28 -11.63 -10.52
C ALA A 46 10.13 -12.52 -11.77
N VAL A 47 9.56 -11.97 -12.85
CA VAL A 47 9.35 -12.69 -14.11
C VAL A 47 9.19 -11.71 -15.28
N ALA A 48 9.93 -11.91 -16.37
CA ALA A 48 9.71 -11.13 -17.59
C ALA A 48 8.40 -11.55 -18.29
N PRO A 49 7.64 -10.64 -18.93
CA PRO A 49 7.90 -9.20 -19.09
C PRO A 49 7.33 -8.34 -17.94
N SER A 50 6.89 -8.93 -16.83
CA SER A 50 6.23 -8.21 -15.75
C SER A 50 7.17 -7.21 -15.07
N GLY A 51 6.62 -6.05 -14.71
CA GLY A 51 7.33 -5.04 -13.94
C GLY A 51 7.49 -5.37 -12.45
N LEU A 52 6.85 -6.43 -11.97
CA LEU A 52 6.74 -6.81 -10.57
C LEU A 52 8.10 -7.05 -9.90
N SER A 53 8.43 -6.22 -8.92
CA SER A 53 9.57 -6.37 -8.01
C SER A 53 9.10 -6.21 -6.56
N LEU A 54 9.90 -6.67 -5.60
CA LEU A 54 9.57 -6.52 -4.17
C LEU A 54 9.58 -5.04 -3.75
N LEU A 55 10.53 -4.25 -4.25
CA LEU A 55 10.57 -2.82 -3.98
C LEU A 55 9.34 -2.10 -4.58
N GLY A 56 8.91 -2.51 -5.77
CA GLY A 56 7.70 -1.98 -6.39
C GLY A 56 6.47 -2.31 -5.55
N LEU A 57 6.39 -3.53 -5.00
CA LEU A 57 5.31 -3.91 -4.08
C LEU A 57 5.31 -3.09 -2.79
N VAL A 58 6.48 -2.75 -2.22
CA VAL A 58 6.56 -1.88 -1.03
C VAL A 58 6.00 -0.48 -1.34
N ARG A 59 6.39 0.12 -2.47
CA ARG A 59 5.85 1.40 -2.93
C ARG A 59 4.35 1.32 -3.19
N HIS A 60 3.90 0.28 -3.88
CA HIS A 60 2.48 0.04 -4.16
C HIS A 60 1.67 -0.10 -2.87
N MET A 61 2.15 -0.85 -1.89
CA MET A 61 1.44 -1.01 -0.62
C MET A 61 1.39 0.28 0.19
N ALA A 62 2.41 1.14 0.12
CA ALA A 62 2.32 2.48 0.69
C ALA A 62 1.23 3.33 0.01
N GLU A 63 1.08 3.23 -1.32
CA GLU A 63 -0.01 3.86 -2.07
C GLU A 63 -1.38 3.30 -1.72
N VAL A 64 -1.51 1.99 -1.55
CA VAL A 64 -2.76 1.34 -1.12
C VAL A 64 -3.18 1.84 0.26
N GLU A 65 -2.26 1.88 1.23
CA GLU A 65 -2.54 2.40 2.59
C GLU A 65 -2.99 3.87 2.54
N ARG A 66 -2.24 4.70 1.81
CA ARG A 66 -2.52 6.13 1.64
C ARG A 66 -3.88 6.36 0.96
N SER A 67 -4.13 5.70 -0.16
CA SER A 67 -5.32 5.92 -0.98
C SER A 67 -6.60 5.47 -0.26
N TRP A 68 -6.60 4.30 0.38
CA TRP A 68 -7.79 3.83 1.10
C TRP A 68 -8.05 4.59 2.38
N PHE A 69 -7.06 4.70 3.27
CA PHE A 69 -7.33 5.25 4.61
C PHE A 69 -7.36 6.77 4.61
N ARG A 70 -6.44 7.44 3.92
CA ARG A 70 -6.37 8.91 3.95
C ARG A 70 -7.31 9.54 2.94
N ASN A 71 -7.32 9.04 1.72
CA ASN A 71 -8.12 9.66 0.65
C ASN A 71 -9.56 9.15 0.66
N ALA A 72 -9.77 7.84 0.56
CA ALA A 72 -11.14 7.31 0.45
C ALA A 72 -11.91 7.44 1.76
N PHE A 73 -11.32 7.01 2.89
CA PHE A 73 -12.01 7.03 4.17
C PHE A 73 -12.01 8.41 4.85
N ARG A 74 -10.88 9.14 4.82
CA ARG A 74 -10.76 10.46 5.50
C ARG A 74 -10.93 11.68 4.60
N GLY A 75 -10.95 11.53 3.28
CA GLY A 75 -11.10 12.66 2.35
C GLY A 75 -9.90 13.62 2.32
N GLU A 76 -8.71 13.21 2.80
CA GLU A 76 -7.54 14.10 2.98
C GLU A 76 -6.92 14.61 1.65
N ASN A 77 -7.33 14.07 0.49
CA ASN A 77 -6.77 14.41 -0.83
C ASN A 77 -5.23 14.46 -0.86
N SER A 78 -4.59 13.56 -0.13
CA SER A 78 -3.14 13.38 -0.14
C SER A 78 -2.66 13.05 -1.57
N ASN A 79 -1.46 13.48 -1.93
CA ASN A 79 -0.81 13.17 -3.21
C ASN A 79 0.12 11.96 -3.08
N SER A 80 0.26 11.20 -4.16
CA SER A 80 1.22 10.09 -4.23
C SER A 80 2.65 10.62 -4.40
N PRO A 81 3.66 10.05 -3.72
CA PRO A 81 5.06 10.34 -4.00
C PRO A 81 5.54 9.80 -5.35
N TRP A 82 4.95 8.71 -5.87
CA TRP A 82 5.43 8.01 -7.07
C TRP A 82 4.46 8.08 -8.26
N THR A 83 3.18 8.31 -8.01
CA THR A 83 2.10 8.22 -8.99
C THR A 83 1.33 9.55 -9.09
N PRO A 84 1.98 10.64 -9.56
CA PRO A 84 1.32 11.93 -9.72
C PRO A 84 0.20 11.86 -10.78
N PRO A 85 -0.72 12.85 -10.83
CA PRO A 85 -1.77 12.89 -11.84
C PRO A 85 -1.19 12.81 -13.27
N GLY A 86 -1.65 11.81 -14.04
CA GLY A 86 -1.19 11.56 -15.41
C GLY A 86 0.03 10.63 -15.53
N ALA A 87 0.56 10.13 -14.41
CA ALA A 87 1.55 9.05 -14.43
C ALA A 87 0.97 7.75 -14.99
N ASP A 88 1.87 6.85 -15.40
CA ASP A 88 1.52 5.49 -15.79
C ASP A 88 0.74 4.75 -14.68
N GLU A 89 -0.07 3.78 -15.06
CA GLU A 89 -0.89 3.01 -14.13
C GLU A 89 -0.05 2.34 -13.02
N PHE A 90 1.19 1.94 -13.35
CA PHE A 90 2.12 1.20 -12.50
C PHE A 90 3.44 1.95 -12.21
N ALA A 91 3.40 3.29 -12.18
CA ALA A 91 4.59 4.13 -11.94
C ALA A 91 5.31 3.84 -10.61
N ASP A 92 4.62 3.25 -9.63
CA ASP A 92 5.18 2.77 -8.37
C ASP A 92 6.14 1.57 -8.55
N PHE A 93 6.04 0.83 -9.66
CA PHE A 93 6.94 -0.25 -10.03
C PHE A 93 8.18 0.20 -10.84
N ASP A 94 8.31 1.49 -11.14
CA ASP A 94 9.51 2.08 -11.74
C ASP A 94 10.61 2.28 -10.68
N VAL A 95 11.34 1.18 -10.40
CA VAL A 95 12.23 1.08 -9.24
C VAL A 95 13.73 1.12 -9.53
N ASP A 96 14.14 1.25 -10.78
CA ASP A 96 15.56 1.13 -11.16
C ASP A 96 16.44 2.14 -10.39
N ALA A 97 16.00 3.41 -10.34
CA ALA A 97 16.67 4.49 -9.61
C ALA A 97 16.14 4.68 -8.17
N ALA A 98 15.29 3.79 -7.66
CA ALA A 98 14.66 3.92 -6.36
C ALA A 98 15.65 3.77 -5.20
N ASP A 99 15.40 4.50 -4.11
CA ASP A 99 15.98 4.22 -2.81
C ASP A 99 15.06 3.26 -2.01
N PRO A 100 15.53 2.04 -1.67
CA PRO A 100 14.76 1.14 -0.82
C PRO A 100 14.43 1.72 0.55
N ASP A 101 15.36 2.43 1.20
CA ASP A 101 15.17 2.92 2.57
C ASP A 101 14.06 3.97 2.61
N GLU A 102 14.04 4.86 1.62
CA GLU A 102 12.94 5.82 1.42
C GLU A 102 11.59 5.10 1.25
N ALA A 103 11.53 4.08 0.39
CA ALA A 103 10.29 3.34 0.14
C ALA A 103 9.76 2.66 1.42
N PHE A 104 10.63 2.00 2.20
CA PHE A 104 10.25 1.41 3.48
C PHE A 104 9.81 2.46 4.50
N ALA A 105 10.53 3.58 4.60
CA ALA A 105 10.17 4.67 5.50
C ALA A 105 8.78 5.25 5.19
N ILE A 106 8.48 5.46 3.90
CA ILE A 106 7.16 5.93 3.45
C ILE A 106 6.09 4.87 3.77
N TRP A 107 6.33 3.60 3.43
CA TRP A 107 5.38 2.53 3.69
C TRP A 107 5.06 2.37 5.19
N HIS A 108 6.07 2.35 6.05
CA HIS A 108 5.86 2.26 7.49
C HIS A 108 5.07 3.45 8.06
N ARG A 109 5.32 4.66 7.54
CA ARG A 109 4.56 5.86 7.92
C ARG A 109 3.10 5.76 7.50
N GLU A 110 2.80 5.33 6.27
CA GLU A 110 1.41 5.17 5.83
C GLU A 110 0.69 4.04 6.58
N CYS A 111 1.38 2.93 6.92
CA CYS A 111 0.82 1.90 7.81
C CYS A 111 0.55 2.42 9.23
N ALA A 112 1.41 3.29 9.78
CA ALA A 112 1.16 3.92 11.08
C ALA A 112 -0.07 4.82 11.01
N ARG A 113 -0.17 5.62 9.94
CA ARG A 113 -1.31 6.51 9.70
C ARG A 113 -2.61 5.74 9.52
N SER A 114 -2.61 4.63 8.79
CA SER A 114 -3.81 3.80 8.65
C SER A 114 -4.26 3.19 9.97
N ARG A 115 -3.33 2.73 10.82
CA ARG A 115 -3.65 2.27 12.18
C ARG A 115 -4.30 3.35 13.02
N GLU A 116 -3.76 4.58 13.00
CA GLU A 116 -4.37 5.72 13.69
C GLU A 116 -5.82 5.95 13.21
N ILE A 117 -6.01 5.98 11.90
CA ILE A 117 -7.32 6.21 11.27
C ILE A 117 -8.33 5.12 11.67
N VAL A 118 -7.93 3.84 11.62
CA VAL A 118 -8.80 2.72 12.01
C VAL A 118 -9.11 2.75 13.50
N SER A 119 -8.13 3.07 14.35
CA SER A 119 -8.33 3.15 15.80
C SER A 119 -9.29 4.27 16.21
N ALA A 120 -9.32 5.36 15.45
CA ALA A 120 -10.19 6.50 15.69
C ALA A 120 -11.60 6.34 15.09
N ALA A 121 -11.83 5.32 14.25
CA ALA A 121 -13.14 5.09 13.63
C ALA A 121 -14.12 4.47 14.63
N GLU A 122 -15.22 5.18 14.92
CA GLU A 122 -16.24 4.77 15.89
C GLU A 122 -16.91 3.43 15.55
N SER A 123 -17.20 3.18 14.27
CA SER A 123 -17.78 1.92 13.78
C SER A 123 -17.10 1.44 12.50
N LEU A 124 -17.20 0.13 12.23
CA LEU A 124 -16.83 -0.47 10.95
C LEU A 124 -17.86 -0.16 9.84
N ASP A 125 -19.07 0.30 10.21
CA ASP A 125 -20.09 0.77 9.26
C ASP A 125 -19.81 2.18 8.72
N ALA A 126 -18.77 2.85 9.22
CA ALA A 126 -18.39 4.17 8.73
C ALA A 126 -18.02 4.10 7.24
N THR A 127 -18.61 4.98 6.44
CA THR A 127 -18.42 5.00 4.99
C THR A 127 -17.38 6.04 4.58
N GLY A 128 -16.76 5.82 3.41
CA GLY A 128 -15.85 6.75 2.76
C GLY A 128 -16.22 6.94 1.29
N GLU A 129 -15.62 7.94 0.64
CA GLU A 129 -15.79 8.21 -0.79
C GLU A 129 -14.57 7.71 -1.57
N TYR A 130 -14.71 6.60 -2.29
CA TYR A 130 -13.68 6.21 -3.25
C TYR A 130 -13.84 7.00 -4.55
N ARG A 131 -12.90 7.91 -4.82
CA ARG A 131 -12.78 8.58 -6.11
C ARG A 131 -11.84 7.78 -6.97
N ALA A 132 -12.40 7.01 -7.91
CA ALA A 132 -11.61 6.34 -8.93
C ALA A 132 -10.70 7.37 -9.61
N ARG A 133 -9.42 7.01 -9.79
CA ARG A 133 -8.47 7.77 -10.61
C ARG A 133 -9.11 7.91 -12.00
N SER A 134 -9.70 9.06 -12.29
CA SER A 134 -10.50 9.27 -13.50
C SER A 134 -9.68 8.88 -14.74
N SER A 135 -10.12 7.87 -15.49
CA SER A 135 -9.70 7.73 -16.87
C SER A 135 -10.26 8.93 -17.62
N ARG A 136 -9.39 9.81 -18.12
CA ARG A 136 -9.81 10.83 -19.07
C ARG A 136 -10.08 10.13 -20.40
N SER A 137 -11.32 9.67 -20.56
CA SER A 137 -11.92 9.45 -21.88
C SER A 137 -13.24 10.20 -21.91
N ALA A 138 -13.16 11.54 -21.94
CA ALA A 138 -14.28 12.34 -22.38
C ALA A 138 -14.42 12.18 -23.91
N THR A 139 -14.94 11.05 -24.36
CA THR A 139 -15.37 10.89 -25.75
C THR A 139 -16.82 11.32 -25.83
N SER A 140 -17.02 12.62 -26.05
CA SER A 140 -18.30 13.17 -26.51
C SER A 140 -18.59 12.61 -27.90
N TRP A 141 -19.39 11.55 -27.97
CA TRP A 141 -20.05 11.19 -29.22
C TRP A 141 -21.27 12.12 -29.40
N ARG A 142 -21.12 13.15 -30.24
CA ARG A 142 -22.28 13.78 -30.90
C ARG A 142 -22.42 13.13 -32.28
N THR A 143 -23.57 12.54 -32.52
CA THR A 143 -24.14 12.29 -33.86
C THR A 143 -24.51 13.60 -34.54
#